data_AF-A0A534SNU2-F1
#
_entry.id   AF-A0A534SNU2-F1
#
_cell.length_a   1.000
_cell.length_b   1.000
_cell.length_c   1.000
_cell.angle_alpha   90.00
_cell.angle_beta   90.00
_cell.angle_gamma   90.00
#
_symmetry.space_group_name_H-M   'P 1'
#
loop_
_entity.id
_entity.type
_entity.pdbx_description
1 polymer ?
#
loop_
_entity_poly.entity_id
_entity_poly.type
_entity_poly.pdbx_seq_one_letter_code
_entity_poly.pdbx_strand_id
1 'polypeptide(L)'
;MRALKVGGESKLRTWQAEMKKIIPNVQPGDQVVIFCSDTNRTSAYLNDSSTGEVEDPSFCPAVMSVWLHPQTKHQAMRKSLLGQ
;
A
#
# COMPACT_ATOMS: atom_id res chain seq x y z
N MET A 1 -1.36 6.21 -7.03
CA MET A 1 -2.02 7.19 -6.13
C MET A 1 -2.27 8.53 -6.81
N ARG A 2 -1.25 9.17 -7.43
CA ARG A 2 -1.41 10.45 -8.17
C ARG A 2 -2.55 10.47 -9.19
N ALA A 3 -2.62 9.47 -10.07
CA ALA A 3 -3.69 9.36 -11.07
C ALA A 3 -5.09 9.17 -10.46
N LEU A 4 -5.16 8.66 -9.23
CA LEU A 4 -6.39 8.48 -8.46
C LEU A 4 -6.71 9.71 -7.60
N LYS A 5 -5.88 10.76 -7.66
CA LYS A 5 -5.97 11.97 -6.82
C LYS A 5 -6.02 11.66 -5.31
N VAL A 6 -5.36 10.57 -4.91
CA VAL A 6 -5.23 10.16 -3.49
C VAL A 6 -3.94 10.75 -2.92
N GLY A 7 -4.07 11.60 -1.91
CA GLY A 7 -2.97 12.31 -1.27
C GLY A 7 -2.47 13.51 -2.09
N GLY A 8 -2.17 14.62 -1.41
CA GLY A 8 -1.51 15.78 -2.02
C GLY A 8 -0.02 15.52 -2.29
N GLU A 9 0.61 16.40 -3.07
CA GLU A 9 2.02 16.26 -3.52
C GLU A 9 3.01 15.99 -2.38
N SER A 10 2.86 16.71 -1.26
CA SER A 10 3.71 16.52 -0.08
C SER A 10 3.57 15.09 0.49
N LYS A 11 2.33 14.61 0.68
CA LYS A 11 2.07 13.24 1.15
C LYS A 11 2.58 12.19 0.18
N LEU A 12 2.37 12.38 -1.12
CA LEU A 12 2.86 11.45 -2.14
C LEU A 12 4.39 11.31 -2.10
N ARG A 13 5.11 12.40 -1.84
CA ARG A 13 6.57 12.37 -1.69
C ARG A 13 6.98 11.60 -0.43
N THR A 14 6.33 11.87 0.71
CA THR A 14 6.59 11.16 1.96
C THR A 14 6.31 9.65 1.80
N TRP A 15 5.13 9.29 1.30
CA TRP A 15 4.74 7.89 1.10
C TRP A 15 5.64 7.16 0.10
N GLN A 16 6.17 7.86 -0.91
CA GLN A 16 7.16 7.26 -1.81
C GLN A 16 8.46 6.93 -1.07
N ALA A 17 8.91 7.78 -0.14
CA ALA A 17 10.08 7.50 0.67
C ALA A 17 9.82 6.33 1.64
N GLU A 18 8.67 6.31 2.31
CA GLU A 18 8.27 5.21 3.20
C GLU A 18 8.20 3.88 2.44
N MET A 19 7.55 3.83 1.28
CA MET A 19 7.48 2.62 0.45
C MET A 19 8.86 2.07 0.09
N LYS A 20 9.83 2.94 -0.24
CA LYS A 20 11.21 2.52 -0.53
C LYS A 20 11.95 1.95 0.69
N LYS A 21 11.57 2.39 1.90
CA LYS A 21 12.14 1.92 3.16
C LYS A 21 11.57 0.56 3.54
N ILE A 22 10.25 0.40 3.44
CA ILE A 22 9.54 -0.80 3.93
C ILE A 22 9.41 -1.92 2.89
N ILE A 23 9.58 -1.62 1.60
CA ILE A 23 9.61 -2.63 0.53
C ILE A 23 10.98 -2.57 -0.15
N PRO A 24 11.93 -3.43 0.25
CA PRO A 24 13.24 -3.52 -0.40
C PRO A 24 13.11 -4.18 -1.79
N ASN A 25 14.24 -4.47 -2.44
CA ASN A 25 14.23 -5.18 -3.72
C ASN A 25 13.55 -6.55 -3.58
N VAL A 26 12.65 -6.85 -4.52
CA VAL A 26 11.92 -8.12 -4.58
C VAL A 26 12.34 -8.94 -5.79
N GLN A 27 12.32 -10.26 -5.65
CA GLN A 27 12.59 -11.24 -6.68
C GLN A 27 11.32 -12.02 -7.02
N PRO A 28 11.25 -12.65 -8.21
CA PRO A 28 10.17 -13.58 -8.52
C PRO A 28 10.08 -14.69 -7.47
N GLY A 29 8.89 -14.87 -6.90
CA GLY A 29 8.65 -15.82 -5.80
C GLY A 29 8.60 -15.16 -4.42
N ASP A 30 9.07 -13.93 -4.27
CA ASP A 30 8.93 -13.19 -3.01
C ASP A 30 7.47 -12.81 -2.74
N GLN A 31 7.11 -12.85 -1.46
CA GLN A 31 5.84 -12.37 -0.96
C GLN A 31 6.02 -11.10 -0.14
N VAL A 32 5.38 -10.02 -0.60
CA VAL A 32 5.25 -8.77 0.16
C VAL A 32 3.87 -8.73 0.81
N VAL A 33 3.84 -8.48 2.12
CA VAL A 33 2.61 -8.26 2.88
C VAL A 33 2.60 -6.85 3.42
N ILE A 34 1.53 -6.11 3.14
CA ILE A 34 1.24 -4.81 3.74
C ILE A 34 0.04 -5.00 4.66
N PHE A 35 0.27 -4.88 5.96
CA PHE A 35 -0.73 -5.11 6.99
C PHE A 35 -1.23 -3.77 7.54
N CYS A 36 -2.52 -3.48 7.30
CA CYS A 36 -3.19 -2.32 7.90
C CYS A 36 -3.70 -2.72 9.29
N SER A 37 -3.00 -2.30 10.35
CA SER A 37 -3.45 -2.55 11.71
C SER A 37 -4.52 -1.54 12.16
N ASP A 38 -5.16 -1.84 13.28
CA ASP A 38 -6.03 -0.94 14.05
C ASP A 38 -5.24 0.13 14.84
N THR A 39 -3.92 -0.03 14.96
CA THR A 39 -3.04 0.86 15.74
C THR A 39 -2.58 2.12 14.98
N ASN A 40 -3.29 2.56 13.94
CA ASN A 40 -2.91 3.68 13.06
C ASN A 40 -1.52 3.53 12.41
N ARG A 41 -1.03 2.30 12.30
CA ARG A 41 0.26 1.96 11.70
C ARG A 41 0.07 0.99 10.54
N THR A 42 1.03 1.01 9.63
CA THR A 42 1.11 0.01 8.55
C THR A 42 2.39 -0.78 8.74
N SER A 43 2.27 -2.08 8.96
CA SER A 43 3.43 -2.99 9.07
C SER A 43 3.67 -3.67 7.74
N ALA A 44 4.94 -3.86 7.39
CA ALA A 44 5.35 -4.52 6.15
C ALA A 44 6.19 -5.75 6.43
N TYR A 45 6.02 -6.77 5.59
CA TYR A 45 6.77 -8.02 5.66
C TYR A 45 7.23 -8.44 4.27
N LEU A 46 8.41 -9.04 4.21
CA LEU A 46 8.95 -9.76 3.05
C LEU A 46 9.29 -11.18 3.49
N ASN A 47 8.67 -12.18 2.87
CA ASN A 47 8.92 -13.60 3.18
C ASN A 47 8.91 -13.87 4.70
N ASP A 48 7.82 -13.51 5.36
CA ASP A 48 7.58 -13.64 6.80
C ASP A 48 8.46 -12.79 7.73
N SER A 49 9.39 -12.01 7.18
CA SER A 49 10.27 -11.12 7.96
C SER A 49 9.74 -9.69 7.95
N SER A 50 9.61 -9.08 9.12
CA SER A 50 9.22 -7.66 9.22
C SER A 50 10.29 -6.76 8.59
N THR A 51 9.86 -5.88 7.68
CA THR A 51 10.73 -4.93 6.98
C THR A 51 10.56 -3.50 7.48
N GLY A 52 9.52 -3.23 8.28
CA GLY A 52 9.34 -1.96 8.97
C GLY A 52 7.88 -1.57 9.15
N GLU A 53 7.69 -0.38 9.73
CA GLU A 53 6.39 0.21 9.99
C GLU A 53 6.33 1.66 9.49
N VAL A 54 5.13 2.10 9.10
CA VAL A 54 4.82 3.48 8.73
C VAL A 54 3.76 4.01 9.69
N GLU A 55 4.10 5.07 10.41
CA GLU A 55 3.24 5.72 11.41
C GLU A 55 2.42 6.87 10.79
N ASP A 56 1.66 6.54 9.74
CA ASP A 56 0.72 7.46 9.11
C ASP A 56 -0.61 6.72 8.84
N PRO A 57 -1.71 7.07 9.54
CA PRO A 57 -3.00 6.40 9.38
C PRO A 57 -3.59 6.53 7.98
N SER A 58 -3.14 7.53 7.21
CA SER A 58 -3.60 7.74 5.84
C SER A 58 -2.79 6.96 4.80
N PHE A 59 -1.67 6.36 5.18
CA PHE A 59 -0.80 5.60 4.27
C PHE A 59 -1.46 4.30 3.80
N CYS A 60 -1.92 3.43 4.73
CA CYS A 60 -2.52 2.15 4.34
C CYS A 60 -3.73 2.31 3.40
N PRO A 61 -4.72 3.18 3.70
CA PRO A 61 -5.83 3.44 2.79
C PRO A 61 -5.37 3.91 1.41
N ALA A 62 -4.30 4.71 1.34
CA ALA A 62 -3.75 5.19 0.08
C ALA A 62 -3.06 4.10 -0.74
N VAL A 63 -2.34 3.18 -0.09
CA VAL A 63 -1.76 2.00 -0.74
C VAL A 63 -2.86 1.07 -1.25
N MET A 64 -3.85 0.73 -0.40
CA MET A 64 -4.96 -0.15 -0.79
C MET A 64 -5.83 0.42 -1.91
N SER A 65 -5.88 1.75 -2.05
CA SER A 65 -6.55 2.43 -3.15
C SER A 65 -6.03 2.01 -4.54
N VAL A 66 -4.80 1.49 -4.65
CA VAL A 66 -4.31 0.93 -5.92
C VAL A 66 -5.26 -0.14 -6.46
N TRP A 67 -5.89 -0.94 -5.60
CA TRP A 67 -6.82 -2.00 -6.00
C TRP A 67 -8.27 -1.68 -5.69
N LEU A 68 -8.55 -0.96 -4.60
CA LEU A 68 -9.93 -0.78 -4.11
C LEU A 68 -10.60 0.51 -4.58
N HIS A 69 -9.83 1.49 -5.06
CA HIS A 69 -10.39 2.78 -5.48
C HIS A 69 -11.36 2.58 -6.66
N PRO A 70 -12.53 3.26 -6.70
CA PRO A 70 -13.51 3.12 -7.78
C PRO A 70 -12.94 3.35 -9.18
N GLN A 71 -11.97 4.25 -9.30
CA GLN A 71 -11.29 4.60 -10.56
C GLN A 71 -9.97 3.84 -10.79
N THR A 72 -9.71 2.73 -10.08
CA THR A 72 -8.50 1.93 -10.33
C THR A 72 -8.47 1.41 -11.77
N LYS A 73 -7.27 1.26 -12.33
CA LYS A 73 -7.10 0.51 -13.59
C LYS A 73 -7.29 -1.00 -13.42
N HIS A 74 -7.26 -1.51 -12.19
CA HIS A 74 -7.39 -2.94 -11.86
C HIS A 74 -8.85 -3.34 -11.57
N GLN A 75 -9.79 -2.98 -12.46
CA GLN A 75 -11.24 -3.14 -12.21
C GLN A 75 -11.67 -4.58 -11.95
N ALA A 76 -11.11 -5.57 -12.65
CA ALA A 76 -11.42 -6.98 -12.43
C ALA A 76 -11.02 -7.43 -11.00
N MET A 77 -9.81 -7.07 -10.56
CA MET A 77 -9.34 -7.38 -9.21
C MET A 77 -10.18 -6.66 -8.15
N ARG A 78 -10.53 -5.40 -8.38
CA ARG A 78 -11.43 -4.64 -7.49
C ARG A 78 -12.75 -5.37 -7.25
N LYS A 79 -13.41 -5.82 -8.33
CA LYS A 79 -14.67 -6.55 -8.23
C LYS A 79 -14.53 -7.83 -7.41
N SER A 80 -13.50 -8.62 -7.69
CA SER A 80 -13.18 -9.84 -6.94
C SER A 80 -12.97 -9.59 -5.45
N LEU A 81 -12.22 -8.53 -5.08
CA LEU A 81 -11.94 -8.19 -3.68
C LEU A 81 -13.18 -7.66 -2.94
N LEU A 82 -14.16 -7.11 -3.66
CA LEU A 82 -15.39 -6.56 -3.09
C LEU A 82 -16.60 -7.50 -3.21
N GLY A 83 -16.45 -8.68 -3.81
CA GLY A 83 -17.55 -9.61 -4.06
C GLY A 83 -18.61 -9.07 -5.03
N GLN A 84 -18.20 -8.27 -6.03
CA GLN A 84 -19.06 -7.65 -7.06
C GLN A 84 -18.98 -8.35 -8.41
#